data_AF-A0A1Y4H9U2-F1
#
_entry.id   AF-A0A1Y4H9U2-F1
#
_cell.length_a   1.000
_cell.length_b   1.000
_cell.length_c   1.000
_cell.angle_alpha   90.00
_cell.angle_beta   90.00
_cell.angle_gamma   90.00
#
_symmetry.space_group_name_H-M   'P 1'
#
loop_
_entity.id
_entity.type
_entity.pdbx_description
1 polymer ?
#
loop_
_entity_poly.entity_id
_entity_poly.type
_entity_poly.pdbx_seq_one_letter_code
_entity_poly.pdbx_strand_id
1 'polypeptide(L)'
;MVEVAVFKRLNPDGTPKAVTHGPIRQEYAYDLDKNLTGLTVRSGDALLARNSYAYDGNGNRTLKRQLGGETLYHYDPLNQLNKVEYPSYTEELFYDRAGNRTRRLVAGEEELYRYDPRNRLMAYTKNGVTTMFQYDNAGNLLVD
;
A
#
# COMPACT_ATOMS: atom_id res chain seq x y z
N MET A 1 -19.05 24.12 21.09
CA MET A 1 -18.55 22.86 20.50
C MET A 1 -18.16 21.97 21.65
N VAL A 2 -18.71 20.75 21.75
CA VAL A 2 -18.32 19.80 22.80
C VAL A 2 -17.07 19.08 22.29
N GLU A 3 -15.95 19.25 22.97
CA GLU A 3 -14.73 18.49 22.70
C GLU A 3 -15.00 17.02 23.05
N VAL A 4 -15.03 16.15 22.04
CA VAL A 4 -15.19 14.72 22.28
C VAL A 4 -13.83 14.16 22.71
N ALA A 5 -13.71 13.85 24.00
CA ALA A 5 -12.48 13.29 24.56
C ALA A 5 -12.03 12.03 23.81
N VAL A 6 -10.73 11.95 23.54
CA VAL A 6 -10.09 10.77 22.97
C VAL A 6 -9.47 9.96 24.09
N PHE A 7 -9.83 8.69 24.20
CA PHE A 7 -9.25 7.77 25.18
C PHE A 7 -8.34 6.77 24.48
N LYS A 8 -7.07 6.73 24.87
CA LYS A 8 -6.07 5.81 24.32
C LYS A 8 -5.61 4.85 25.40
N ARG A 9 -5.61 3.56 25.08
CA ARG A 9 -4.95 2.51 25.87
C ARG A 9 -3.76 1.99 25.09
N LEU A 10 -2.66 1.72 25.79
CA LEU A 10 -1.42 1.25 25.18
C LEU A 10 -1.14 -0.20 25.61
N ASN A 11 -0.39 -0.92 24.78
CA ASN A 11 0.32 -2.13 25.16
C ASN A 11 1.58 -1.74 25.97
N PRO A 12 2.22 -2.69 26.68
CA PRO A 12 3.44 -2.41 27.46
C PRO A 12 4.59 -1.82 26.64
N ASP A 13 4.67 -2.14 25.35
CA ASP A 13 5.68 -1.66 24.41
C ASP A 13 5.40 -0.26 23.83
N GLY A 14 4.35 0.39 24.33
CA GLY A 14 3.89 1.73 23.94
C GLY A 14 2.98 1.77 22.71
N THR A 15 2.74 0.65 22.03
CA THR A 15 1.85 0.63 20.85
C THR A 15 0.39 0.84 21.26
N PRO A 16 -0.44 1.51 20.43
CA PRO A 16 -1.86 1.71 20.75
C PRO A 16 -2.62 0.39 20.84
N LYS A 17 -3.09 -0.03 22.01
CA LYS A 17 -3.97 -1.20 22.13
C LYS A 17 -5.39 -0.89 21.68
N ALA A 18 -5.90 0.28 22.07
CA ALA A 18 -7.21 0.76 21.68
C ALA A 18 -7.29 2.28 21.68
N VAL A 19 -8.09 2.84 20.76
CA VAL A 19 -8.43 4.26 20.70
C VAL A 19 -9.95 4.38 20.63
N THR A 20 -10.54 5.17 21.51
CA THR A 20 -11.97 5.50 21.48
C THR A 20 -12.14 7.00 21.24
N HIS A 21 -12.98 7.34 20.27
CA HIS A 21 -13.39 8.72 19.98
C HIS A 21 -14.91 8.74 19.73
N GLY A 22 -15.65 9.32 20.67
CA GLY A 22 -17.11 9.25 20.67
C GLY A 22 -17.60 7.79 20.71
N PRO A 23 -18.55 7.38 19.85
CA PRO A 23 -19.04 6.01 19.82
C PRO A 23 -18.06 5.03 19.16
N ILE A 24 -17.05 5.54 18.44
CA ILE A 24 -16.11 4.73 17.67
C ILE A 24 -15.01 4.22 18.58
N ARG A 25 -14.82 2.90 18.55
CA ARG A 25 -13.71 2.22 19.21
C ARG A 25 -12.90 1.43 18.20
N GLN A 26 -11.60 1.65 18.21
CA GLN A 26 -10.60 0.95 17.42
C GLN A 26 -9.74 0.10 18.35
N GLU A 27 -9.49 -1.15 17.97
CA GLU A 27 -8.59 -2.07 18.66
C GLU A 27 -7.52 -2.56 17.70
N TYR A 28 -6.29 -2.60 18.19
CA TYR A 28 -5.13 -2.94 17.38
C TYR A 28 -4.38 -4.10 18.01
N ALA A 29 -3.84 -4.96 17.16
CA ALA A 29 -2.92 -6.02 17.52
C ALA A 29 -1.63 -5.84 16.73
N TYR A 30 -0.51 -6.16 17.35
CA TYR A 30 0.83 -6.03 16.76
C TYR A 30 1.62 -7.32 16.95
N ASP A 31 2.60 -7.56 16.07
CA ASP A 31 3.67 -8.53 16.31
C ASP A 31 4.79 -7.93 17.18
N LEU A 32 5.87 -8.68 17.39
CA LEU A 32 7.01 -8.26 18.21
C LEU A 32 7.82 -7.12 17.57
N ASP A 33 7.78 -7.00 16.25
CA ASP A 33 8.43 -5.93 15.48
C ASP A 33 7.53 -4.67 15.37
N LYS A 34 6.39 -4.68 16.07
CA LYS A 34 5.38 -3.60 16.11
C LYS A 34 4.68 -3.38 14.77
N ASN A 35 4.66 -4.36 13.87
CA ASN A 35 3.81 -4.32 12.71
C ASN A 35 2.36 -4.62 13.11
N LEU A 36 1.41 -3.89 12.53
CA LEU A 36 -0.01 -4.08 12.79
C LEU A 36 -0.48 -5.40 12.21
N THR A 37 -0.89 -6.36 13.04
CA THR A 37 -1.42 -7.67 12.64
C THR A 37 -2.94 -7.75 12.68
N GLY A 38 -3.61 -6.81 13.37
CA GLY A 38 -5.07 -6.77 13.42
C GLY A 38 -5.63 -5.38 13.73
N LEU A 39 -6.76 -5.05 13.11
CA LEU A 39 -7.55 -3.86 13.40
C LEU A 39 -9.03 -4.24 13.48
N THR A 40 -9.69 -3.90 14.58
CA THR A 40 -11.15 -4.01 14.71
C THR A 40 -11.73 -2.64 15.02
N VAL A 41 -12.74 -2.21 14.27
CA VAL A 41 -13.43 -0.93 14.46
C VAL A 41 -14.90 -1.21 14.73
N ARG A 42 -15.43 -0.62 15.81
CA ARG A 42 -16.84 -0.74 16.20
C ARG A 42 -17.44 0.61 16.53
N SER A 43 -18.76 0.73 16.35
CA SER A 43 -19.59 1.79 16.92
C SER A 43 -20.63 1.13 17.83
N GLY A 44 -20.44 1.22 19.16
CA GLY A 44 -21.15 0.33 20.08
C GLY A 44 -20.91 -1.14 19.72
N ASP A 45 -21.98 -1.91 19.51
CA ASP A 45 -21.89 -3.32 19.11
C ASP A 45 -21.69 -3.53 17.59
N ALA A 46 -21.98 -2.50 16.78
CA ALA A 46 -21.88 -2.59 15.34
C ALA A 46 -20.41 -2.73 14.90
N LEU A 47 -20.08 -3.81 14.18
CA LEU A 47 -18.78 -3.99 13.56
C LEU A 47 -18.70 -3.15 12.29
N LEU A 48 -17.78 -2.18 12.26
CA LEU A 48 -17.56 -1.32 11.10
C LEU A 48 -16.41 -1.83 10.22
N ALA A 49 -15.36 -2.38 10.83
CA ALA A 49 -14.25 -2.97 10.10
C ALA A 49 -13.57 -4.06 10.93
N ARG A 50 -13.06 -5.09 10.25
CA ARG A 50 -12.17 -6.09 10.81
C ARG A 50 -11.12 -6.44 9.78
N ASN A 51 -9.86 -6.15 10.10
CA ASN A 51 -8.72 -6.46 9.25
C ASN A 51 -7.73 -7.33 9.99
N SER A 52 -7.07 -8.24 9.27
CA SER A 52 -5.85 -8.89 9.72
C SER A 52 -4.77 -8.83 8.65
N TYR A 53 -3.52 -8.86 9.10
CA TYR A 53 -2.36 -8.69 8.24
C TYR A 53 -1.30 -9.73 8.58
N ALA A 54 -0.58 -10.20 7.56
CA ALA A 54 0.63 -11.00 7.73
C ALA A 54 1.79 -10.31 7.01
N TYR A 55 3.01 -10.58 7.48
CA TYR A 55 4.23 -10.01 6.97
C TYR A 55 5.27 -11.10 6.73
N ASP A 56 6.21 -10.86 5.82
CA ASP A 56 7.40 -11.67 5.66
C ASP A 56 8.51 -11.23 6.64
N GLY A 57 9.66 -11.92 6.60
CA GLY A 57 10.80 -11.62 7.47
C GLY A 57 11.49 -10.28 7.19
N ASN A 58 11.19 -9.63 6.06
CA ASN A 58 11.70 -8.30 5.72
C ASN A 58 10.72 -7.19 6.14
N GLY A 59 9.60 -7.54 6.78
CA GLY A 59 8.55 -6.62 7.20
C GLY A 59 7.60 -6.22 6.08
N ASN A 60 7.65 -6.85 4.90
CA ASN A 60 6.66 -6.57 3.87
C ASN A 60 5.36 -7.30 4.17
N ARG A 61 4.23 -6.62 3.95
CA ARG A 61 2.91 -7.25 4.11
C ARG A 61 2.70 -8.27 3.02
N THR A 62 2.41 -9.52 3.36
CA THR A 62 2.11 -10.61 2.40
C THR A 62 0.62 -10.90 2.28
N LEU A 63 -0.17 -10.51 3.29
CA LEU A 63 -1.61 -10.72 3.32
C LEU A 63 -2.32 -9.55 3.99
N LYS A 64 -3.49 -9.20 3.45
CA LYS A 64 -4.53 -8.42 4.12
C LYS A 64 -5.86 -9.15 4.00
N ARG A 65 -6.48 -9.52 5.12
CA ARG A 65 -7.89 -9.95 5.14
C ARG A 65 -8.76 -8.82 5.64
N GLN A 66 -9.91 -8.61 5.02
CA GLN A 66 -10.92 -7.65 5.45
C GLN A 66 -12.31 -8.22 5.15
N LEU A 67 -13.38 -7.54 5.61
CA LEU A 67 -14.75 -8.01 5.40
C LEU A 67 -15.11 -8.23 3.92
N GLY A 68 -14.48 -7.48 3.02
CA GLY A 68 -14.66 -7.59 1.56
C GLY A 68 -13.77 -8.63 0.86
N GLY A 69 -13.01 -9.44 1.59
CA GLY A 69 -12.14 -10.49 1.04
C GLY A 69 -10.66 -10.32 1.40
N GLU A 70 -9.82 -11.10 0.71
CA GLU A 70 -8.39 -11.18 0.96
C GLU A 70 -7.60 -10.50 -0.17
N THR A 71 -6.46 -9.92 0.19
CA THR A 71 -5.48 -9.40 -0.76
C THR A 71 -4.12 -10.01 -0.45
N LEU A 72 -3.51 -10.66 -1.42
CA LEU A 72 -2.18 -11.24 -1.32
C LEU A 72 -1.18 -10.33 -2.02
N TYR A 73 0.01 -10.22 -1.43
CA TYR A 73 1.10 -9.39 -1.91
C TYR A 73 2.33 -10.28 -2.09
N HIS A 74 2.94 -10.18 -3.27
CA HIS A 74 4.10 -10.97 -3.64
C HIS A 74 5.25 -10.05 -3.98
N TYR A 75 6.44 -10.46 -3.55
CA TYR A 75 7.66 -9.70 -3.69
C TYR A 75 8.66 -10.51 -4.49
N ASP A 76 9.44 -9.82 -5.32
CA ASP A 76 10.58 -10.42 -6.00
C ASP A 76 11.77 -10.63 -5.04
N PRO A 77 12.84 -11.32 -5.46
CA PRO A 77 14.03 -11.52 -4.63
C PRO A 77 14.79 -10.24 -4.26
N LEU A 78 14.49 -9.11 -4.92
CA LEU A 78 15.05 -7.79 -4.60
C LEU A 78 14.12 -7.00 -3.65
N ASN A 79 13.14 -7.67 -3.05
CA ASN A 79 12.19 -7.11 -2.10
C ASN A 79 11.23 -6.06 -2.71
N GLN A 80 10.96 -6.15 -4.01
CA GLN A 80 10.05 -5.26 -4.73
C GLN A 80 8.70 -5.94 -4.93
N LEU A 81 7.60 -5.23 -4.69
CA LEU A 81 6.25 -5.76 -4.94
C LEU A 81 6.07 -6.04 -6.43
N ASN A 82 5.89 -7.31 -6.82
CA ASN A 82 5.78 -7.73 -8.21
C ASN A 82 4.38 -8.24 -8.59
N LYS A 83 3.54 -8.58 -7.60
CA LYS A 83 2.16 -9.00 -7.83
C LYS A 83 1.27 -8.69 -6.63
N VAL A 84 0.04 -8.27 -6.90
CA VAL A 84 -1.04 -8.14 -5.91
C VAL A 84 -2.26 -8.90 -6.42
N GLU A 85 -2.75 -9.84 -5.64
CA GLU A 85 -3.99 -10.57 -5.91
C GLU A 85 -5.10 -9.96 -5.07
N TYR A 86 -5.98 -9.17 -5.68
CA TYR A 86 -7.20 -8.66 -5.04
C TYR A 86 -8.34 -9.67 -5.21
N PRO A 87 -9.46 -9.53 -4.45
CA PRO A 87 -10.59 -10.44 -4.59
C PRO A 87 -11.19 -10.54 -6.00
N SER A 88 -11.06 -9.49 -6.81
CA SER A 88 -11.69 -9.38 -8.13
C SER A 88 -10.74 -9.25 -9.31
N TYR A 89 -9.46 -8.95 -9.08
CA TYR A 89 -8.48 -8.78 -10.15
C TYR A 89 -7.05 -8.94 -9.62
N THR A 90 -6.09 -9.04 -10.53
CA THR A 90 -4.66 -9.05 -10.22
C THR A 90 -3.98 -7.82 -10.79
N GLU A 91 -2.96 -7.35 -10.08
CA GLU A 91 -2.00 -6.34 -10.51
C GLU A 91 -0.60 -6.97 -10.55
N GLU A 92 0.11 -6.80 -11.66
CA GLU A 92 1.51 -7.24 -11.82
C GLU A 92 2.40 -6.04 -12.12
N LEU A 93 3.59 -6.03 -11.52
CA LEU A 93 4.56 -4.94 -11.57
C LEU A 93 5.92 -5.51 -12.00
N PHE A 94 6.54 -4.85 -12.97
CA PHE A 94 7.83 -5.26 -13.52
C PHE A 94 8.81 -4.12 -13.41
N TYR A 95 10.07 -4.44 -13.15
CA TYR A 95 11.12 -3.47 -12.88
C TYR A 95 12.34 -3.70 -13.77
N ASP A 96 13.07 -2.64 -14.06
CA ASP A 96 14.42 -2.76 -14.60
C ASP A 96 15.44 -3.06 -13.48
N ARG A 97 16.72 -3.20 -13.85
CA ARG A 97 17.80 -3.48 -12.90
C ARG A 97 18.08 -2.35 -11.91
N ALA A 98 17.66 -1.12 -12.21
CA ALA A 98 17.81 0.02 -11.32
C ALA A 98 16.61 0.15 -10.35
N GLY A 99 15.60 -0.73 -10.48
CA GLY A 99 14.39 -0.71 -9.66
C GLY A 99 13.31 0.24 -10.18
N ASN A 100 13.45 0.77 -11.41
CA ASN A 100 12.38 1.57 -11.99
C ASN A 100 11.28 0.64 -12.52
N ARG A 101 10.02 0.94 -12.19
CA ARG A 101 8.88 0.17 -12.71
C ARG A 101 8.77 0.39 -14.21
N THR A 102 8.97 -0.63 -15.03
CA THR A 102 8.90 -0.56 -16.50
C THR A 102 7.53 -0.90 -17.06
N ARG A 103 6.76 -1.70 -16.33
CA ARG A 103 5.43 -2.17 -16.75
C ARG A 103 4.52 -2.39 -15.54
N ARG A 104 3.24 -2.11 -15.73
CA ARG A 104 2.17 -2.41 -14.80
C ARG A 104 1.01 -3.03 -15.57
N LEU A 105 0.50 -4.17 -15.12
CA LEU A 105 -0.66 -4.84 -15.71
C LEU A 105 -1.75 -4.93 -14.64
N VAL A 106 -2.90 -4.31 -14.84
CA VAL A 106 -4.02 -4.34 -13.89
C VAL A 106 -5.28 -4.79 -14.59
N ALA A 107 -5.84 -5.93 -14.19
CA ALA A 107 -7.04 -6.47 -14.80
C ALA A 107 -6.96 -6.57 -16.35
N GLY A 108 -5.75 -6.83 -16.89
CA GLY A 108 -5.48 -6.89 -18.33
C GLY A 108 -5.12 -5.55 -18.98
N GLU A 109 -5.29 -4.42 -18.29
CA GLU A 109 -4.88 -3.09 -18.77
C GLU A 109 -3.40 -2.85 -18.51
N GLU A 110 -2.67 -2.56 -19.58
CA GLU A 110 -1.22 -2.35 -19.53
C GLU A 110 -0.85 -0.88 -19.47
N GLU A 111 0.09 -0.57 -18.59
CA GLU A 111 0.81 0.69 -18.55
C GLU A 111 2.31 0.43 -18.71
N LEU A 112 2.97 1.22 -19.56
CA LEU A 112 4.41 1.13 -19.83
C LEU A 112 5.12 2.40 -19.41
N TYR A 113 6.33 2.23 -18.91
CA TYR A 113 7.16 3.29 -18.36
C TYR A 113 8.55 3.17 -18.96
N ARG A 114 9.09 4.27 -19.48
CA ARG A 114 10.45 4.33 -19.99
C ARG A 114 11.21 5.42 -19.28
N TYR A 115 12.47 5.16 -18.99
CA TYR A 115 13.32 6.05 -18.23
C TYR A 115 14.53 6.47 -19.07
N ASP A 116 15.03 7.66 -18.79
CA ASP A 116 16.33 8.09 -19.29
C ASP A 116 17.48 7.48 -18.46
N PRO A 117 18.75 7.63 -18.88
CA PRO A 117 19.89 7.09 -18.13
C PRO A 117 20.09 7.66 -16.71
N ARG A 118 19.34 8.70 -16.33
CA ARG A 118 19.33 9.29 -14.99
C ARG A 118 18.13 8.83 -14.16
N ASN A 119 17.44 7.76 -14.60
CA ASN A 119 16.24 7.20 -13.96
C ASN A 119 15.04 8.18 -13.89
N ARG A 120 14.96 9.13 -14.82
CA ARG A 120 13.80 10.03 -14.93
C ARG A 120 12.80 9.49 -15.94
N LEU A 121 11.52 9.51 -15.61
CA LEU A 121 10.46 9.02 -16.49
C LEU A 121 10.45 9.84 -17.78
N MET A 122 10.76 9.22 -18.91
CA MET A 122 10.84 9.82 -20.25
C MET A 122 9.59 9.54 -21.09
N ALA A 123 8.91 8.42 -20.85
CA ALA A 123 7.64 8.12 -21.53
C ALA A 123 6.72 7.31 -20.62
N TYR A 124 5.43 7.63 -20.68
CA TYR A 124 4.36 6.86 -20.05
C TYR A 124 3.31 6.51 -21.10
N THR A 125 3.02 5.23 -21.26
CA THR A 125 1.97 4.76 -22.17
C THR A 125 0.85 4.11 -21.37
N LYS A 126 -0.39 4.54 -21.60
CA LYS A 126 -1.60 3.95 -21.03
C LYS A 126 -2.70 3.93 -22.08
N ASN A 127 -3.40 2.81 -22.23
CA ASN A 127 -4.48 2.64 -23.21
C ASN A 127 -4.04 3.03 -24.64
N GLY A 128 -2.79 2.73 -25.00
CA GLY A 128 -2.18 3.09 -26.29
C GLY A 128 -1.77 4.55 -26.44
N VAL A 129 -2.13 5.45 -25.51
CA VAL A 129 -1.75 6.86 -25.52
C VAL A 129 -0.42 7.02 -24.80
N THR A 130 0.54 7.71 -25.44
CA THR A 130 1.87 7.96 -24.86
C THR A 130 2.07 9.44 -24.56
N THR A 131 2.39 9.74 -23.30
CA THR A 131 2.88 11.03 -22.82
C THR A 131 4.39 10.98 -22.77
N MET A 132 5.06 11.99 -23.34
CA MET A 132 6.51 12.09 -23.39
C MET A 132 6.98 13.20 -22.44
N PHE A 133 7.99 12.91 -21.65
CA PHE A 133 8.57 13.87 -20.72
C PHE A 133 10.00 14.18 -21.13
N GLN A 134 10.35 15.46 -21.07
CA GLN A 134 11.70 15.92 -21.31
C GLN A 134 12.16 16.76 -20.14
N TYR A 135 13.44 16.66 -19.79
CA TYR A 135 14.02 17.42 -18.70
C TYR A 135 15.31 18.05 -19.14
N ASP A 136 15.59 19.24 -18.61
CA ASP A 136 16.92 19.82 -18.73
C ASP A 136 17.96 19.06 -17.89
N ASN A 137 19.21 19.54 -17.88
CA ASN A 137 20.28 18.96 -17.07
C ASN A 137 20.14 19.21 -15.57
N ALA A 138 19.38 20.22 -15.15
CA ALA A 138 19.09 20.50 -13.75
C ALA A 138 17.94 19.65 -13.20
N GLY A 139 17.19 18.97 -14.07
CA GLY A 139 16.05 18.12 -13.71
C GLY A 139 14.70 18.81 -13.82
N ASN A 140 14.63 20.02 -14.39
CA ASN A 140 13.36 20.71 -14.61
C ASN A 140 12.62 20.09 -15.80
N LEU A 141 11.31 19.90 -15.65
CA LEU A 141 10.44 19.40 -16.72
C LEU A 141 10.27 20.46 -17.81
N LEU A 142 10.53 20.08 -19.06
CA LEU A 142 10.42 20.93 -20.24
C LEU A 142 9.14 20.65 -21.04
N VAL A 143 8.62 19.42 -21.02
CA VAL A 143 7.46 18.97 -21.81
C VAL A 143 6.64 17.96 -21.01
N ASP A 144 5.31 18.08 -21.08
CA ASP A 144 4.26 17.12 -20.69
C ASP A 144 3.28 16.92 -21.86
#